data_AF-A0AAD5WFM0-F1
#
_entry.id   AF-A0AAD5WFM0-F1
#
_cell.length_a   1.000
_cell.length_b   1.000
_cell.length_c   1.000
_cell.angle_alpha   90.00
_cell.angle_beta   90.00
_cell.angle_gamma   90.00
#
_symmetry.space_group_name_H-M   'P 1'
#
loop_
_entity.id
_entity.type
_entity.pdbx_description
1 polymer ?
#
loop_
_entity_poly.entity_id
_entity_poly.type
_entity_poly.pdbx_seq_one_letter_code
_entity_poly.pdbx_strand_id
1 'polypeptide(L)'
;MKDLWNKQLYIYPHAKAALNQAISNDSHFLSSQHIMDYSLLVGVDETNGELILGIVDYMRTYTLDKKLESWVKIVAIPGAHLPTILSPEMYCTRFSDAMDTYFPVIPDQWTGLGSAVSY
;
A
#
# COMPACT_ATOMS: atom_id res chain seq x y z
N MET A 1 -14.77 -10.62 -16.28
CA MET A 1 -13.63 -10.91 -15.38
C MET A 1 -12.26 -10.87 -16.07
N LYS A 2 -12.06 -11.46 -17.28
CA LYS A 2 -10.73 -11.50 -17.93
C LYS A 2 -10.13 -10.15 -18.35
N ASP A 3 -10.94 -9.09 -18.47
CA ASP A 3 -10.48 -7.75 -18.89
C ASP A 3 -10.25 -6.76 -17.75
N LEU A 4 -10.44 -7.17 -16.48
CA LEU A 4 -10.32 -6.26 -15.33
C LEU A 4 -8.87 -5.82 -15.12
N TRP A 5 -7.90 -6.71 -15.38
CA TRP A 5 -6.47 -6.47 -15.20
C TRP A 5 -5.92 -5.34 -16.10
N ASN A 6 -6.62 -5.04 -17.20
CA ASN A 6 -6.24 -3.97 -18.12
C ASN A 6 -7.02 -2.67 -17.88
N LYS A 7 -7.95 -2.66 -16.91
CA LYS A 7 -8.77 -1.49 -16.58
C LYS A 7 -8.22 -0.82 -15.33
N GLN A 8 -7.74 0.41 -15.51
CA GLN A 8 -7.37 1.28 -14.41
C GLN A 8 -8.61 1.62 -13.57
N LEU A 9 -8.50 1.47 -12.24
CA LEU A 9 -9.58 1.78 -11.31
C LEU A 9 -9.50 3.25 -10.91
N TYR A 10 -10.22 4.10 -11.64
CA TYR A 10 -10.27 5.52 -11.32
C TYR A 10 -11.26 5.80 -10.17
N ILE A 11 -10.91 6.76 -9.32
CA ILE A 11 -11.75 7.19 -8.20
C ILE A 11 -11.91 8.71 -8.15
N TYR A 12 -12.96 9.18 -7.48
CA TYR A 12 -13.18 10.61 -7.28
C TYR A 12 -12.14 11.24 -6.34
N PRO A 13 -11.84 12.56 -6.47
CA PRO A 13 -10.88 13.24 -5.59
C PRO A 13 -11.18 13.09 -4.10
N HIS A 14 -12.46 13.21 -3.71
CA HIS A 14 -12.87 13.06 -2.31
C HIS A 14 -12.67 11.61 -1.80
N ALA A 15 -12.95 10.62 -2.65
CA ALA A 15 -12.74 9.21 -2.34
C ALA A 15 -11.24 8.90 -2.21
N LYS A 16 -10.39 9.48 -3.06
CA LYS A 16 -8.93 9.37 -2.96
C LYS A 16 -8.40 9.93 -1.65
N ALA A 17 -8.86 11.11 -1.24
CA ALA A 17 -8.45 11.71 0.02
C ALA A 17 -8.83 10.82 1.22
N ALA A 18 -10.06 10.28 1.22
CA ALA A 18 -10.52 9.36 2.26
C ALA A 18 -9.71 8.05 2.27
N LEU A 19 -9.46 7.47 1.10
CA LEU A 19 -8.67 6.25 0.94
C LEU A 19 -7.22 6.45 1.42
N ASN A 20 -6.55 7.51 0.97
CA ASN A 20 -5.17 7.80 1.37
C ASN A 20 -5.06 8.01 2.88
N GLN A 21 -6.03 8.69 3.50
CA GLN A 21 -6.05 8.86 4.95
C GLN A 21 -6.25 7.54 5.69
N ALA A 22 -7.17 6.69 5.23
CA ALA A 22 -7.41 5.37 5.83
C ALA A 22 -6.18 4.46 5.71
N ILE A 23 -5.59 4.37 4.50
CA ILE A 23 -4.38 3.60 4.23
C ILE A 23 -3.22 4.09 5.10
N SER A 24 -3.02 5.40 5.20
CA SER A 24 -1.97 5.99 6.06
C SER A 24 -2.16 5.59 7.52
N ASN A 25 -3.36 5.78 8.07
CA ASN A 25 -3.65 5.47 9.47
C ASN A 25 -3.44 3.97 9.76
N ASP A 26 -3.99 3.09 8.92
CA ASP A 26 -3.94 1.65 9.14
C ASP A 26 -2.52 1.10 8.93
N SER A 27 -1.81 1.54 7.90
CA SER A 27 -0.43 1.09 7.64
C SER A 27 0.54 1.56 8.72
N HIS A 28 0.39 2.78 9.25
CA HIS A 28 1.15 3.25 10.40
C HIS A 28 0.87 2.44 11.65
N PHE A 29 -0.41 2.10 11.90
CA PHE A 29 -0.78 1.20 13.00
C PHE A 29 -0.10 -0.17 12.85
N LEU A 30 -0.19 -0.81 11.68
CA LEU A 30 0.43 -2.11 11.42
C LEU A 30 1.96 -2.07 11.57
N SER A 31 2.60 -1.00 11.08
CA SER A 31 4.03 -0.77 11.27
C SER A 31 4.42 -0.68 12.74
N SER A 32 3.64 0.06 13.56
CA SER A 32 3.87 0.17 15.01
C SER A 32 3.80 -1.19 15.74
N GLN A 33 3.02 -2.12 15.19
CA GLN A 33 2.88 -3.50 15.69
C GLN A 33 3.89 -4.47 15.07
N HIS A 34 4.85 -3.97 14.27
CA HIS A 34 5.84 -4.76 13.53
C HIS A 34 5.18 -5.81 12.59
N ILE A 35 4.00 -5.49 12.05
CA ILE A 35 3.28 -6.30 11.08
C ILE A 35 3.70 -5.85 9.68
N MET A 36 3.97 -6.83 8.82
CA MET A 36 4.39 -6.64 7.42
C MET A 36 3.69 -7.68 6.54
N ASP A 37 3.95 -7.64 5.23
CA ASP A 37 3.43 -8.60 4.25
C ASP A 37 1.89 -8.68 4.17
N TYR A 38 1.20 -7.62 4.62
CA TYR A 38 -0.25 -7.44 4.43
C TYR A 38 -0.58 -6.89 3.05
N SER A 39 -1.76 -7.22 2.54
CA SER A 39 -2.21 -6.85 1.19
C SER A 39 -3.50 -6.03 1.24
N LEU A 40 -3.78 -5.25 0.18
CA LEU A 40 -5.08 -4.62 0.00
C LEU A 40 -5.95 -5.52 -0.88
N LEU A 41 -7.07 -5.98 -0.33
CA LEU A 41 -8.11 -6.67 -1.07
C LEU A 41 -9.04 -5.65 -1.71
N VAL A 42 -9.32 -5.85 -3.01
CA VAL A 42 -10.18 -4.98 -3.82
C VAL A 42 -11.33 -5.80 -4.38
N GLY A 43 -12.55 -5.48 -3.97
CA GLY A 43 -13.79 -5.93 -4.58
C GLY A 43 -14.32 -4.87 -5.56
N VAL A 44 -14.67 -5.28 -6.77
CA VAL A 44 -15.29 -4.40 -7.77
C VAL A 44 -16.74 -4.80 -7.96
N ASP A 45 -17.66 -3.93 -7.57
CA ASP A 45 -19.08 -4.08 -7.86
C ASP A 45 -19.43 -3.32 -9.15
N GLU A 46 -19.42 -4.03 -10.28
CA GLU A 46 -19.77 -3.45 -11.58
C GLU A 46 -21.24 -3.02 -11.68
N THR A 47 -22.12 -3.54 -10.82
CA THR A 47 -23.57 -3.24 -10.86
C THR A 47 -23.85 -1.87 -10.28
N ASN A 48 -23.24 -1.57 -9.14
CA ASN A 48 -23.39 -0.29 -8.45
C ASN A 48 -22.27 0.71 -8.77
N GLY A 49 -21.21 0.27 -9.44
CA GLY A 49 -20.04 1.11 -9.76
C GLY A 49 -19.19 1.42 -8.52
N GLU A 50 -19.12 0.50 -7.57
CA GLU A 50 -18.47 0.70 -6.27
C GLU A 50 -17.20 -0.14 -6.13
N LEU A 51 -16.25 0.37 -5.35
CA LEU A 51 -15.05 -0.36 -4.94
C LEU A 51 -15.11 -0.62 -3.44
N ILE A 52 -14.98 -1.88 -3.06
CA ILE A 52 -14.91 -2.33 -1.67
C ILE A 52 -13.44 -2.66 -1.38
N LEU A 53 -12.86 -2.00 -0.39
CA LEU A 53 -11.43 -2.07 -0.09
C LEU A 53 -11.22 -2.54 1.35
N GLY A 54 -10.18 -3.35 1.59
CA GLY A 54 -9.81 -3.76 2.94
C GLY A 54 -8.42 -4.34 3.02
N ILE A 55 -7.66 -3.99 4.07
CA ILE A 55 -6.36 -4.62 4.33
C ILE A 55 -6.60 -6.03 4.88
N VAL A 56 -5.84 -7.01 4.40
CA VAL A 56 -5.94 -8.43 4.78
C VAL A 56 -4.56 -8.99 5.16
N ASP A 57 -4.54 -10.21 5.70
CA ASP A 57 -3.32 -10.96 6.08
C ASP A 57 -2.43 -10.31 7.15
N TYR A 58 -2.99 -9.42 7.97
CA TYR A 58 -2.27 -8.73 9.05
C TYR A 58 -2.25 -9.47 10.40
N MET A 59 -2.88 -10.65 10.51
CA MET A 59 -2.97 -11.38 11.79
C MET A 59 -1.65 -12.04 12.24
N ARG A 60 -0.68 -12.24 11.33
CA ARG A 60 0.59 -12.89 11.66
C ARG A 60 1.68 -11.84 11.89
N THR A 61 2.04 -11.62 13.15
CA THR A 61 3.20 -10.80 13.51
C THR A 61 4.49 -11.48 13.05
N TYR A 62 5.33 -10.74 12.34
CA TYR A 62 6.59 -11.19 11.74
C TYR A 62 7.73 -11.31 12.79
N THR A 63 7.41 -11.66 14.03
CA THR A 63 8.24 -11.31 15.17
C THR A 63 9.32 -12.32 15.54
N LEU A 64 9.28 -13.59 15.13
CA LEU A 64 10.27 -14.57 15.60
C LEU A 64 10.99 -15.31 14.47
N ASP A 65 10.24 -15.80 13.48
CA ASP A 65 10.74 -16.79 12.54
C ASP A 65 11.85 -16.20 11.64
N LYS A 66 11.65 -14.97 11.13
CA LYS A 66 12.62 -14.31 10.24
C LYS A 66 13.74 -13.58 10.98
N LYS A 67 13.49 -13.08 12.19
CA LYS A 67 14.55 -12.47 13.02
C LYS A 67 15.59 -13.51 13.42
N LEU A 68 15.17 -14.74 13.73
CA LEU A 68 16.06 -15.85 14.02
C LEU A 68 16.89 -16.23 12.77
N GLU A 69 16.27 -16.36 11.60
CA GLU A 69 17.00 -16.65 10.35
C GLU A 69 17.98 -15.54 9.97
N SER A 70 17.60 -14.27 10.11
CA SER A 70 18.48 -13.14 9.79
C SER A 70 19.70 -13.08 10.70
N TRP A 71 19.55 -13.32 12.00
CA TRP A 71 20.68 -13.36 12.92
C TRP A 71 21.62 -14.52 12.61
N VAL A 72 21.09 -15.72 12.35
CA VAL A 72 21.89 -16.88 11.96
C VAL A 72 22.67 -16.61 10.67
N LYS A 73 22.06 -15.97 9.67
CA LYS A 73 22.72 -15.62 8.40
C LYS A 73 23.81 -14.56 8.57
N ILE A 74 23.58 -13.55 9.41
CA ILE A 74 24.56 -12.48 9.67
C ILE A 74 25.78 -12.99 10.45
N VAL A 75 25.57 -13.85 11.46
CA VAL A 75 26.67 -14.42 12.26
C VAL A 75 27.50 -15.41 11.44
N ALA A 76 26.89 -16.10 10.47
CA ALA A 76 27.56 -17.12 9.66
C ALA A 76 28.39 -16.58 8.49
N ILE A 77 28.15 -15.34 8.01
CA ILE A 77 28.80 -14.81 6.80
C ILE A 77 29.36 -13.40 7.03
N PRO A 78 30.69 -13.24 7.18
CA PRO A 78 31.32 -11.92 7.24
C PRO A 78 31.20 -11.23 5.87
N GLY A 79 30.42 -10.15 5.76
CA GLY A 79 30.31 -9.34 4.54
C GLY A 79 29.05 -9.56 3.69
N ALA A 80 28.02 -10.24 4.17
CA ALA A 80 26.75 -10.36 3.44
C ALA A 80 26.05 -8.98 3.31
N HIS A 81 25.66 -8.62 2.08
CA HIS A 81 24.85 -7.43 1.79
C HIS A 81 23.59 -7.38 2.67
N LEU A 82 23.22 -6.17 3.10
CA LEU A 82 22.02 -5.89 3.90
C LEU A 82 20.83 -6.69 3.35
N PRO A 83 20.16 -7.50 4.20
CA PRO A 83 19.12 -8.41 3.72
C PRO A 83 17.99 -7.60 3.09
N THR A 84 17.39 -8.11 2.02
CA THR A 84 16.21 -7.58 1.29
C THR A 84 14.93 -7.49 2.17
N ILE A 85 15.09 -7.60 3.49
CA ILE A 85 14.03 -7.53 4.48
C ILE A 85 13.79 -6.06 4.75
N LEU A 86 12.73 -5.53 4.16
CA LEU A 86 12.23 -4.19 4.46
C LEU A 86 11.88 -4.14 5.96
N SER A 87 12.27 -3.07 6.65
CA SER A 87 11.74 -2.80 7.99
C SER A 87 10.22 -2.57 7.90
N PRO A 88 9.46 -2.71 9.01
CA PRO A 88 8.03 -2.40 9.01
C PRO A 88 7.71 -1.01 8.47
N GLU A 89 8.56 -0.03 8.78
CA GLU A 89 8.47 1.35 8.29
C GLU A 89 8.66 1.41 6.76
N MET A 90 9.64 0.70 6.22
CA MET A 90 9.88 0.64 4.77
C MET A 90 8.75 -0.08 4.03
N TYR A 91 8.17 -1.13 4.63
CA TYR A 91 7.00 -1.80 4.08
C TYR A 91 5.78 -0.86 4.07
N CYS A 92 5.57 -0.13 5.17
CA CYS A 92 4.50 0.87 5.31
C CYS A 92 4.58 1.93 4.19
N THR A 93 5.74 2.56 4.00
CA THR A 93 5.94 3.56 2.94
C THR A 93 5.68 2.95 1.56
N ARG A 94 6.28 1.78 1.27
CA ARG A 94 6.09 1.10 -0.02
C ARG A 94 4.62 0.77 -0.29
N PHE A 95 3.90 0.32 0.74
CA PHE A 95 2.48 0.00 0.61
C PHE A 95 1.66 1.25 0.29
N SER A 96 1.86 2.34 1.03
CA SER A 96 1.18 3.62 0.80
C SER A 96 1.47 4.20 -0.60
N ASP A 97 2.73 4.18 -1.04
CA ASP A 97 3.12 4.66 -2.37
C ASP A 97 2.48 3.83 -3.50
N ALA A 98 2.39 2.51 -3.32
CA ALA A 98 1.73 1.62 -4.27
C ALA A 98 0.22 1.93 -4.36
N MET A 99 -0.46 2.13 -3.23
CA MET A 99 -1.88 2.50 -3.22
C MET A 99 -2.13 3.88 -3.83
N ASP A 100 -1.18 4.82 -3.69
CA ASP A 100 -1.31 6.11 -4.36
C ASP A 100 -1.31 5.95 -5.90
N THR A 101 -0.50 5.03 -6.41
CA THR A 101 -0.39 4.74 -7.85
C THR A 101 -1.55 3.90 -8.39
N TYR A 102 -2.06 2.94 -7.62
CA TYR A 102 -3.08 1.99 -8.11
C TYR A 102 -4.47 2.62 -8.32
N PHE A 103 -4.79 3.69 -7.59
CA PHE A 103 -6.09 4.35 -7.66
C PHE A 103 -5.95 5.80 -8.14
N PRO A 104 -5.76 6.04 -9.45
CA PRO A 104 -5.67 7.40 -9.98
C PRO A 104 -6.99 8.15 -9.84
N VAL A 105 -6.88 9.47 -9.70
CA VAL A 105 -8.02 10.36 -9.56
C VAL A 105 -8.60 10.69 -10.94
N ILE A 106 -9.93 10.66 -11.07
CA ILE A 106 -10.57 11.22 -12.28
C ILE A 106 -10.41 12.75 -12.30
N PRO A 107 -10.14 13.37 -13.46
CA PRO A 107 -10.18 14.81 -13.59
C PRO A 107 -11.57 15.34 -13.22
N ASP A 108 -11.60 16.34 -12.35
CA ASP A 108 -12.80 17.11 -12.02
C ASP A 108 -12.74 18.52 -12.63
N GLN A 109 -13.80 19.30 -12.41
CA GLN A 109 -13.90 20.68 -12.90
C GLN A 109 -12.80 21.63 -12.38
N TRP A 110 -12.03 21.23 -11.37
CA TRP A 110 -10.95 22.02 -10.77
C TRP A 110 -9.55 21.59 -11.21
N THR A 111 -9.44 20.41 -11.81
CA THR A 111 -8.14 19.78 -12.15
C THR A 111 -7.33 20.61 -13.16
N GLY A 112 -7.98 21.40 -14.03
CA GLY A 112 -7.30 22.30 -14.98
C GLY A 112 -6.97 23.70 -14.45
N LEU A 113 -7.53 24.10 -13.30
CA LEU A 113 -7.35 25.45 -12.75
C LEU A 113 -6.03 25.61 -11.99
N GLY A 114 -5.48 24.52 -11.43
CA GLY A 114 -4.17 24.52 -10.77
C GLY A 114 -2.99 24.66 -11.73
N SER A 115 -3.12 24.17 -12.96
CA SER A 115 -2.06 24.21 -13.98
C SER A 115 -1.90 25.58 -14.65
N ALA A 116 -2.88 26.48 -14.50
CA ALA A 116 -2.85 27.83 -15.05
C ALA A 116 -2.14 28.84 -14.13
N VAL A 117 -1.77 28.44 -12.91
CA VAL A 117 -1.07 29.29 -11.94
C VAL A 117 0.33 28.72 -11.71
N SER A 118 1.20 28.92 -12.69
CA SER A 118 2.65 28.82 -12.50
C SER A 118 3.24 30.09 -13.10
N TYR A 119 3.72 30.98 -12.23
CA TYR A 119 4.51 32.17 -12.60
C TYR A 119 5.94 31.78 -12.96
#